data_AF-A0A0F9KW23-F1
#
_entry.id   AF-A0A0F9KW23-F1
#
_cell.length_a   1.000
_cell.length_b   1.000
_cell.length_c   1.000
_cell.angle_alpha   90.00
_cell.angle_beta   90.00
_cell.angle_gamma   90.00
#
_symmetry.space_group_name_H-M   'P 1'
#
loop_
_entity.id
_entity.type
_entity.pdbx_description
1 polymer ?
#
loop_
_entity_poly.entity_id
_entity_poly.type
_entity_poly.pdbx_seq_one_letter_code
_entity_poly.pdbx_strand_id
1 'polypeptide(L)'
;MPNDASTVSEFHDVYEINDTAWRRFNEQAQLDNDFYLKAQHSHDEMERADRQGRILHTIDKIGRQVNLLHGYEIRNRHILKIGPVGGFDEQEDKACNQHTGVVMSLMSRHGGYDILSDAFKWGTLVQGSNLVEQWRDRNGLIQFGRLGWNQFLLDHGLTKSDLSDCGDILTGQWISTDKAKMLVPTAADEIEGILPLSHTSRWPFQGTPAMNNKAGKRMFEQWWRRTTEEVSMVQHRFTGQKM
;
A
#
# COMPACT_ATOMS: atom_id res chain seq x y z
N MET A 1 -17.90 23.66 -0.43
CA MET A 1 -17.65 22.25 -0.04
C MET A 1 -17.86 21.39 -1.27
N PRO A 2 -17.04 20.35 -1.50
CA PRO A 2 -17.30 19.40 -2.57
C PRO A 2 -18.72 18.84 -2.39
N ASN A 3 -19.48 18.73 -3.47
CA ASN A 3 -20.78 18.07 -3.46
C ASN A 3 -20.52 16.56 -3.60
N ASP A 4 -21.19 15.70 -2.83
CA ASP A 4 -20.87 14.26 -2.81
C ASP A 4 -20.91 13.64 -4.22
N ALA A 5 -21.84 14.09 -5.07
CA ALA A 5 -21.95 13.66 -6.45
C ALA A 5 -20.74 14.07 -7.33
N SER A 6 -20.15 15.25 -7.12
CA SER A 6 -18.98 15.68 -7.88
C SER A 6 -17.74 14.91 -7.44
N THR A 7 -17.60 14.63 -6.14
CA THR A 7 -16.47 13.85 -5.61
C THR A 7 -16.47 12.41 -6.12
N VAL A 8 -17.66 11.78 -6.23
CA VAL A 8 -17.77 10.43 -6.80
C VAL A 8 -17.41 10.42 -8.29
N SER A 9 -17.88 11.40 -9.06
CA SER A 9 -17.52 11.52 -10.48
C SER A 9 -16.02 11.72 -10.66
N GLU A 10 -15.41 12.64 -9.90
CA GLU A 10 -13.96 12.89 -9.95
C GLU A 10 -13.16 11.62 -9.60
N PHE A 11 -13.59 10.86 -8.58
CA PHE A 11 -12.96 9.59 -8.23
C PHE A 11 -12.95 8.62 -9.42
N HIS A 12 -14.09 8.49 -10.11
CA HIS A 12 -14.21 7.58 -11.25
C HIS A 12 -13.29 7.98 -12.40
N ASP A 13 -13.23 9.28 -12.71
CA ASP A 13 -12.36 9.80 -13.77
C ASP A 13 -10.88 9.55 -13.45
N VAL A 14 -10.45 9.85 -12.21
CA VAL A 14 -9.06 9.62 -11.77
C VAL A 14 -8.73 8.13 -11.75
N TYR A 15 -9.66 7.28 -11.32
CA TYR A 15 -9.49 5.82 -11.35
C TYR A 15 -9.29 5.33 -12.79
N GLU A 16 -10.13 5.74 -13.74
CA GLU A 16 -10.06 5.27 -15.12
C GLU A 16 -8.75 5.66 -15.80
N ILE A 17 -8.29 6.90 -15.58
CA ILE A 17 -7.02 7.39 -16.10
C ILE A 17 -5.85 6.57 -15.51
N ASN A 18 -5.80 6.41 -14.18
CA ASN A 18 -4.71 5.72 -13.53
C ASN A 18 -4.74 4.21 -13.79
N ASP A 19 -5.90 3.56 -13.83
CA ASP A 19 -6.05 2.14 -14.21
C ASP A 19 -5.53 1.89 -15.62
N THR A 20 -5.86 2.77 -16.56
CA THR A 20 -5.40 2.67 -17.95
C THR A 20 -3.87 2.81 -18.04
N ALA A 21 -3.29 3.76 -17.30
CA ALA A 21 -1.85 3.96 -17.26
C ALA A 21 -1.11 2.77 -16.62
N TRP A 22 -1.63 2.25 -15.51
CA TRP A 22 -1.01 1.16 -14.74
C TRP A 22 -1.32 -0.24 -15.28
N ARG A 23 -2.26 -0.39 -16.22
CA ARG A 23 -2.69 -1.70 -16.72
C ARG A 23 -1.54 -2.60 -17.16
N ARG A 24 -0.61 -2.07 -17.96
CA ARG A 24 0.56 -2.84 -18.43
C ARG A 24 1.46 -3.30 -17.29
N PHE A 25 1.67 -2.43 -16.30
CA PHE A 25 2.44 -2.78 -15.12
C PHE A 25 1.74 -3.87 -14.32
N ASN A 26 0.43 -3.71 -14.07
CA ASN A 26 -0.37 -4.65 -13.29
C ASN A 26 -0.44 -6.04 -13.92
N GLU A 27 -0.62 -6.12 -15.24
CA GLU A 27 -0.58 -7.40 -15.99
C GLU A 27 0.80 -8.07 -15.86
N GLN A 28 1.89 -7.31 -15.98
CA GLN A 28 3.25 -7.83 -15.81
C GLN A 28 3.52 -8.26 -14.36
N ALA A 29 3.09 -7.47 -13.37
CA ALA A 29 3.26 -7.78 -11.95
C ALA A 29 2.50 -9.05 -11.55
N GLN A 30 1.33 -9.31 -12.16
CA GLN A 30 0.64 -10.58 -12.00
C GLN A 30 1.48 -11.74 -12.55
N LEU A 31 1.99 -11.59 -13.78
CA LEU A 31 2.80 -12.62 -14.43
C LEU A 31 4.05 -12.94 -13.58
N ASP A 32 4.76 -11.92 -13.12
CA ASP A 32 5.97 -12.09 -12.30
C ASP A 32 5.66 -12.80 -10.98
N ASN A 33 4.53 -12.46 -10.36
CA ASN A 33 4.02 -13.13 -9.18
C ASN A 33 3.69 -14.61 -9.43
N ASP A 34 3.02 -14.92 -10.53
CA ASP A 34 2.68 -16.29 -10.91
C ASP A 34 3.94 -17.13 -11.18
N PHE A 35 4.94 -16.55 -11.85
CA PHE A 35 6.24 -17.19 -12.07
C PHE A 35 6.97 -17.50 -10.76
N TYR A 36 6.94 -16.58 -9.79
CA TYR A 36 7.50 -16.82 -8.46
C TYR A 36 6.73 -17.91 -7.68
N LEU A 37 5.40 -17.93 -7.80
CA LEU A 37 4.53 -18.95 -7.19
C LEU A 37 4.55 -20.29 -7.92
N LYS A 38 5.39 -20.44 -8.95
CA LYS A 38 5.56 -21.66 -9.77
C LYS A 38 4.34 -21.98 -10.64
N ALA A 39 3.43 -21.04 -10.81
CA ALA A 39 2.35 -21.10 -11.79
C ALA A 39 2.85 -20.60 -13.16
N GLN A 40 3.84 -21.31 -13.72
CA GLN A 40 4.51 -20.92 -14.98
C GLN A 40 3.79 -21.42 -16.24
N HIS A 41 2.86 -22.37 -16.08
CA HIS A 41 2.14 -22.97 -17.19
C HIS A 41 0.78 -22.32 -17.34
N SER A 42 0.41 -22.02 -18.58
CA SER A 42 -0.93 -21.54 -18.88
C SER A 42 -1.97 -22.65 -18.62
N HIS A 43 -3.21 -22.25 -18.35
CA HIS A 43 -4.31 -23.20 -18.13
C HIS A 43 -4.48 -24.14 -19.34
N ASP A 44 -4.36 -23.62 -20.56
CA ASP A 44 -4.46 -24.40 -21.79
C ASP A 44 -3.34 -25.45 -21.92
N GLU A 45 -2.11 -25.12 -21.51
CA GLU A 45 -1.00 -26.07 -21.51
C GLU A 45 -1.22 -27.17 -20.47
N MET A 46 -1.70 -26.80 -19.28
CA MET A 46 -2.05 -27.76 -18.23
C MET A 46 -3.14 -28.71 -18.72
N GLU A 47 -4.20 -28.20 -19.34
CA GLU A 47 -5.30 -29.02 -19.85
C GLU A 47 -4.85 -29.93 -21.00
N ARG A 48 -4.01 -29.42 -21.92
CA ARG A 48 -3.43 -30.25 -22.99
C ARG A 48 -2.53 -31.36 -22.46
N ALA A 49 -1.73 -31.07 -21.43
CA ALA A 49 -0.87 -32.06 -20.80
C ALA A 49 -1.69 -33.13 -20.08
N ASP A 50 -2.75 -32.73 -19.38
CA ASP A 50 -3.67 -33.64 -18.69
C ASP A 50 -4.38 -34.58 -19.68
N ARG A 51 -4.90 -34.04 -20.80
CA ARG A 51 -5.47 -34.85 -21.90
C ARG A 51 -4.48 -35.84 -22.51
N GLN A 52 -3.18 -35.55 -22.46
CA GLN A 52 -2.10 -36.42 -22.95
C GLN A 52 -1.56 -37.37 -21.86
N GLY A 53 -2.09 -37.31 -20.62
CA GLY A 53 -1.58 -38.06 -19.48
C GLY A 53 -0.15 -37.67 -19.06
N ARG A 54 0.27 -36.43 -19.35
CA ARG A 54 1.60 -35.90 -19.06
C ARG A 54 1.55 -34.96 -17.86
N ILE A 55 2.55 -35.07 -17.00
CA ILE A 55 2.75 -34.13 -15.89
C ILE A 55 3.71 -33.03 -16.35
N LEU A 56 3.30 -31.78 -16.16
CA LEU A 56 4.18 -30.63 -16.38
C LEU A 56 5.08 -30.43 -15.16
N HIS A 57 6.39 -30.42 -15.38
CA HIS A 57 7.36 -30.20 -14.34
C HIS A 57 7.85 -28.74 -14.36
N THR A 58 7.66 -28.04 -13.25
CA THR A 58 8.16 -26.68 -13.07
C THR A 58 9.47 -26.70 -12.27
N ILE A 59 10.55 -26.20 -12.87
CA ILE A 59 11.86 -26.10 -12.22
C ILE A 59 12.02 -24.71 -11.61
N ASP A 60 12.02 -24.64 -10.28
CA ASP A 60 12.17 -23.38 -9.56
C ASP A 60 13.64 -22.88 -9.60
N LYS A 61 13.88 -21.84 -10.42
CA LYS A 61 15.16 -21.12 -10.46
C LYS A 61 15.09 -19.73 -9.81
N ILE A 62 13.88 -19.18 -9.66
CA ILE A 62 13.65 -17.79 -9.21
C ILE A 62 13.62 -17.74 -7.68
N GLY A 63 12.93 -18.69 -7.02
CA GLY A 63 12.70 -18.68 -5.59
C GLY A 63 13.99 -18.67 -4.78
N ARG A 64 15.01 -19.42 -5.23
CA ARG A 64 16.34 -19.44 -4.57
C ARG A 64 17.03 -18.08 -4.61
N GLN A 65 16.98 -17.38 -5.74
CA GLN A 65 17.65 -16.08 -5.89
C GLN A 65 16.95 -15.01 -5.05
N VAL A 66 15.61 -14.96 -5.10
CA VAL A 66 14.81 -14.04 -4.30
C VAL A 66 15.05 -14.26 -2.80
N ASN A 67 15.05 -15.51 -2.34
CA ASN A 67 15.26 -15.82 -0.92
C ASN A 67 16.69 -15.49 -0.45
N LEU A 68 17.70 -15.64 -1.33
CA LEU A 68 19.07 -15.24 -1.02
C LEU A 68 19.18 -13.73 -0.82
N LEU A 69 18.63 -12.93 -1.74
CA LEU A 69 18.66 -11.47 -1.66
C LEU A 69 17.84 -10.95 -0.48
N HIS A 70 16.66 -11.52 -0.23
CA HIS A 70 15.84 -11.17 0.93
C HIS A 70 16.55 -11.49 2.26
N GLY A 71 17.19 -12.66 2.37
CA GLY A 71 17.97 -13.01 3.56
C GLY A 71 19.18 -12.10 3.77
N TYR A 72 19.80 -11.62 2.68
CA TYR A 72 20.88 -10.64 2.76
C TYR A 72 20.37 -9.27 3.23
N GLU A 73 19.22 -8.82 2.74
CA GLU A 73 18.59 -7.57 3.16
C GLU A 73 18.27 -7.60 4.67
N ILE A 74 17.59 -8.64 5.16
CA ILE A 74 17.25 -8.77 6.59
C ILE A 74 18.50 -8.67 7.48
N ARG A 75 19.61 -9.30 7.05
CA ARG A 75 20.87 -9.29 7.81
C ARG A 75 21.56 -7.93 7.81
N ASN A 76 21.45 -7.17 6.72
CA ASN A 76 22.14 -5.90 6.52
C ASN A 76 21.20 -4.69 6.56
N ARG A 77 19.98 -4.86 7.07
CA ARG A 77 18.96 -3.81 7.08
C ARG A 77 19.47 -2.57 7.79
N HIS A 78 19.33 -1.43 7.14
CA HIS A 78 19.71 -0.15 7.72
C HIS A 78 18.64 0.34 8.69
N ILE A 79 19.10 0.87 9.81
CA ILE A 79 18.24 1.50 10.81
C ILE A 79 17.83 2.88 10.32
N LEU A 80 16.57 3.26 10.55
CA LEU A 80 16.10 4.62 10.29
C LEU A 80 16.72 5.60 11.29
N LYS A 81 17.50 6.55 10.79
CA LYS A 81 18.11 7.62 11.57
C LYS A 81 17.63 8.97 11.06
N ILE A 82 17.30 9.86 11.98
CA ILE A 82 16.95 11.24 11.68
C ILE A 82 18.18 12.09 11.99
N GLY A 83 18.64 12.84 10.99
CA GLY A 83 19.81 13.72 11.09
C GLY A 83 19.43 15.20 11.05
N PRO A 84 20.26 16.08 11.63
CA PRO A 84 20.05 17.52 11.62
C PRO A 84 20.19 18.09 10.19
N VAL A 85 19.46 19.17 9.91
CA VAL A 85 19.47 19.84 8.59
C VAL A 85 19.78 21.33 8.79
N GLY A 86 21.07 21.68 8.65
CA GLY A 86 21.52 23.07 8.46
C GLY A 86 22.18 23.75 9.66
N GLY A 87 21.75 23.47 10.90
CA GLY A 87 22.29 24.13 12.10
C GLY A 87 23.46 23.39 12.75
N PHE A 88 23.40 22.06 12.81
CA PHE A 88 24.34 21.21 13.57
C PHE A 88 24.53 21.68 15.03
N ASP A 89 23.52 22.36 15.58
CA ASP A 89 23.53 22.83 16.95
C ASP A 89 23.35 21.64 17.92
N GLU A 90 23.94 21.74 19.10
CA GLU A 90 23.84 20.68 20.13
C GLU A 90 22.37 20.40 20.53
N GLN A 91 21.49 21.40 20.43
CA GLN A 91 20.06 21.23 20.70
C GLN A 91 19.35 20.46 19.57
N GLU A 92 19.71 20.73 18.31
CA GLU A 92 19.15 20.04 17.15
C GLU A 92 19.59 18.56 17.14
N ASP A 93 20.87 18.29 17.45
CA ASP A 93 21.37 16.92 17.55
C ASP A 93 20.69 16.14 18.69
N LYS A 94 20.47 16.76 19.85
CA LYS A 94 19.69 16.16 20.95
C LYS A 94 18.26 15.83 20.52
N ALA A 95 17.59 16.73 19.82
CA ALA A 95 16.24 16.50 19.30
C ALA A 95 16.22 15.36 18.26
N CYS A 96 17.18 15.34 17.34
CA CYS A 96 17.32 14.28 16.33
C CYS A 96 17.57 12.91 16.97
N ASN A 97 18.41 12.85 18.00
CA ASN A 97 18.69 11.63 18.75
C ASN A 97 17.45 11.13 19.51
N GLN A 98 16.70 12.03 20.16
CA GLN A 98 15.43 11.68 20.81
C GLN A 98 14.41 11.16 19.79
N HIS A 99 14.25 11.86 18.67
CA HIS A 99 13.29 11.49 17.64
C HIS A 99 13.66 10.15 16.98
N THR A 100 14.96 9.92 16.70
CA THR A 100 15.47 8.63 16.24
C THR A 100 15.15 7.52 17.24
N GLY A 101 15.37 7.74 18.55
CA GLY A 101 15.05 6.77 19.59
C GLY A 101 13.56 6.39 19.63
N VAL A 102 12.66 7.36 19.48
CA VAL A 102 11.21 7.13 19.44
C VAL A 102 10.81 6.34 18.19
N VAL A 103 11.27 6.76 17.01
CA VAL A 103 10.95 6.08 15.74
C VAL A 103 11.47 4.65 15.73
N MET A 104 12.71 4.44 16.18
CA MET A 104 13.29 3.10 16.29
C MET A 104 12.52 2.21 17.27
N SER A 105 12.10 2.77 18.42
CA SER A 105 11.29 2.04 19.41
C SER A 105 9.96 1.60 18.80
N LEU A 106 9.33 2.49 18.03
CA LEU A 106 8.04 2.25 17.41
C LEU A 106 8.14 1.21 16.28
N MET A 107 9.14 1.34 15.39
CA MET A 107 9.45 0.35 14.35
C MET A 107 9.73 -1.04 14.93
N SER A 108 10.47 -1.11 16.03
CA SER A 108 10.82 -2.39 16.67
C SER A 108 9.65 -3.04 17.38
N ARG A 109 8.78 -2.25 18.02
CA ARG A 109 7.62 -2.76 18.78
C ARG A 109 6.46 -3.19 17.88
N HIS A 110 6.26 -2.50 16.77
CA HIS A 110 5.14 -2.73 15.86
C HIS A 110 5.53 -3.47 14.58
N GLY A 111 6.69 -4.12 14.55
CA GLY A 111 7.12 -4.94 13.42
C GLY A 111 7.37 -4.16 12.13
N GLY A 112 7.63 -2.85 12.22
CA GLY A 112 7.83 -2.00 11.05
C GLY A 112 9.02 -2.46 10.18
N TYR A 113 10.11 -2.94 10.79
CA TYR A 113 11.24 -3.47 10.04
C TYR A 113 10.91 -4.76 9.28
N ASP A 114 10.06 -5.61 9.86
CA ASP A 114 9.68 -6.87 9.22
C ASP A 114 8.76 -6.58 8.03
N ILE A 115 7.88 -5.58 8.16
CA ILE A 115 7.04 -5.09 7.05
C ILE A 115 7.88 -4.46 5.94
N LEU A 116 8.96 -3.73 6.27
CA LEU A 116 9.90 -3.21 5.26
C LEU A 116 10.59 -4.35 4.50
N SER A 117 11.06 -5.39 5.20
CA SER A 117 11.69 -6.55 4.56
C SER A 117 10.70 -7.34 3.70
N ASP A 118 9.47 -7.56 4.19
CA ASP A 118 8.40 -8.16 3.40
C ASP A 118 8.06 -7.30 2.18
N ALA A 119 8.10 -5.97 2.35
CA ALA A 119 7.83 -5.05 1.26
C ALA A 119 8.92 -5.09 0.19
N PHE A 120 10.19 -5.22 0.58
CA PHE A 120 11.32 -5.42 -0.31
C PHE A 120 11.22 -6.75 -1.07
N LYS A 121 10.90 -7.85 -0.37
CA LYS A 121 10.77 -9.15 -1.01
C LYS A 121 9.67 -9.15 -2.06
N TRP A 122 8.45 -8.84 -1.66
CA TRP A 122 7.31 -9.00 -2.56
C TRP A 122 7.17 -7.86 -3.56
N GLY A 123 7.55 -6.64 -3.15
CA GLY A 123 7.59 -5.50 -4.03
C GLY A 123 8.78 -5.55 -4.96
N THR A 124 9.95 -5.16 -4.47
CA THR A 124 11.13 -4.94 -5.30
C THR A 124 11.60 -6.19 -6.03
N LEU A 125 11.57 -7.37 -5.39
CA LEU A 125 12.13 -8.59 -6.01
C LEU A 125 11.13 -9.40 -6.83
N VAL A 126 9.84 -9.39 -6.49
CA VAL A 126 8.84 -10.25 -7.14
C VAL A 126 7.93 -9.45 -8.09
N GLN A 127 7.33 -8.36 -7.63
CA GLN A 127 6.21 -7.69 -8.33
C GLN A 127 6.61 -6.35 -8.98
N GLY A 128 7.81 -5.84 -8.67
CA GLY A 128 8.34 -4.57 -9.16
C GLY A 128 7.94 -3.33 -8.34
N SER A 129 6.80 -3.32 -7.66
CA SER A 129 6.33 -2.18 -6.87
C SER A 129 5.48 -2.58 -5.67
N ASN A 130 5.51 -1.74 -4.63
CA ASN A 130 4.81 -1.98 -3.37
C ASN A 130 4.81 -0.69 -2.54
N LEU A 131 3.78 -0.49 -1.73
CA LEU A 131 3.72 0.64 -0.79
C LEU A 131 3.73 0.13 0.65
N VAL A 132 4.29 0.95 1.53
CA VAL A 132 4.23 0.75 2.97
C VAL A 132 3.37 1.86 3.54
N GLU A 133 2.23 1.47 4.08
CA GLU A 133 1.30 2.40 4.70
C GLU A 133 1.60 2.52 6.20
N GLN A 134 1.38 3.73 6.71
CA GLN A 134 1.48 4.06 8.12
C GLN A 134 0.15 4.67 8.53
N TRP A 135 -0.49 4.10 9.55
CA TRP A 135 -1.73 4.65 10.10
C TRP A 135 -1.69 4.70 11.61
N ARG A 136 -2.59 5.47 12.22
CA ARG A 136 -2.74 5.52 13.67
C ARG A 136 -3.89 4.63 14.09
N ASP A 137 -3.64 3.78 15.08
CA ASP A 137 -4.70 3.06 15.78
C ASP A 137 -5.48 4.00 16.72
N ARG A 138 -6.61 3.54 17.27
CA ARG A 138 -7.47 4.28 18.21
C ARG A 138 -6.71 4.81 19.42
N ASN A 139 -5.64 4.14 19.83
CA ASN A 139 -4.77 4.55 20.94
C ASN A 139 -3.70 5.59 20.55
N GLY A 140 -3.70 6.07 19.30
CA GLY A 140 -2.71 7.01 18.78
C GLY A 140 -1.34 6.38 18.45
N LEU A 141 -1.22 5.06 18.57
CA LEU A 141 -0.01 4.33 18.18
C LEU A 141 0.07 4.19 16.66
N ILE A 142 1.25 4.43 16.10
CA ILE A 142 1.49 4.23 14.68
C ILE A 142 1.65 2.73 14.42
N GLN A 143 0.89 2.23 13.46
CA GLN A 143 0.97 0.89 12.92
C GLN A 143 1.48 0.95 11.49
N PHE A 144 2.05 -0.15 11.04
CA PHE A 144 2.58 -0.32 9.71
C PHE A 144 1.82 -1.42 8.99
N GLY A 145 1.73 -1.30 7.68
CA GLY A 145 1.20 -2.35 6.82
C GLY A 145 1.74 -2.24 5.42
N ARG A 146 1.53 -3.32 4.68
CA ARG A 146 1.98 -3.44 3.31
C ARG A 146 0.78 -3.37 2.38
N LEU A 147 0.87 -2.52 1.38
CA LEU A 147 -0.08 -2.42 0.27
C LEU A 147 0.55 -3.04 -0.97
N GLY A 148 0.06 -4.23 -1.35
CA GLY A 148 0.52 -4.93 -2.55
C GLY A 148 0.22 -4.15 -3.83
N TRP A 149 0.90 -4.50 -4.92
CA TRP A 149 0.75 -3.87 -6.24
C TRP A 149 -0.72 -3.77 -6.73
N ASN A 150 -1.55 -4.75 -6.38
CA ASN A 150 -2.96 -4.78 -6.78
C ASN A 150 -3.87 -3.95 -5.87
N GLN A 151 -3.35 -3.30 -4.83
CA GLN A 151 -4.10 -2.56 -3.80
C GLN A 151 -3.97 -1.05 -3.88
N PHE A 152 -3.18 -0.53 -4.81
CA PHE A 152 -3.01 0.91 -5.01
C PHE A 152 -2.92 1.27 -6.48
N LEU A 153 -3.26 2.52 -6.80
CA LEU A 153 -2.93 3.18 -8.05
C LEU A 153 -2.35 4.55 -7.69
N LEU A 154 -1.15 4.82 -8.19
CA LEU A 154 -0.51 6.12 -8.05
C LEU A 154 -0.83 6.99 -9.26
N ASP A 155 -0.67 8.29 -9.09
CA ASP A 155 -0.72 9.26 -10.18
C ASP A 155 0.16 8.83 -11.37
N HIS A 156 -0.43 8.81 -12.57
CA HIS A 156 0.25 8.48 -13.82
C HIS A 156 1.35 9.49 -14.19
N GLY A 157 1.29 10.72 -13.66
CA GLY A 157 2.29 11.77 -13.87
C GLY A 157 3.54 11.64 -12.98
N LEU A 158 3.62 10.60 -12.14
CA LEU A 158 4.70 10.43 -11.17
C LEU A 158 6.08 10.29 -11.85
N THR A 159 7.01 11.17 -11.49
CA THR A 159 8.40 11.12 -11.97
C THR A 159 9.40 10.72 -10.89
N LYS A 160 9.05 10.91 -9.61
CA LYS A 160 9.95 10.62 -8.49
C LYS A 160 9.52 9.38 -7.72
N SER A 161 10.51 8.58 -7.31
CA SER A 161 10.27 7.37 -6.51
C SER A 161 9.87 7.66 -5.06
N ASP A 162 10.04 8.90 -4.58
CA ASP A 162 9.71 9.31 -3.21
C ASP A 162 8.25 9.79 -3.06
N LEU A 163 7.45 9.74 -4.13
CA LEU A 163 6.06 10.23 -4.19
C LEU A 163 5.91 11.73 -3.90
N SER A 164 7.00 12.50 -3.91
CA SER A 164 6.96 13.93 -3.57
C SER A 164 6.27 14.80 -4.63
N ASP A 165 6.09 14.27 -5.83
CA ASP A 165 5.34 14.88 -6.95
C ASP A 165 4.00 14.17 -7.23
N CYS A 166 3.62 13.19 -6.39
CA CYS A 166 2.34 12.50 -6.53
C CYS A 166 1.17 13.43 -6.15
N GLY A 167 0.22 13.63 -7.08
CA GLY A 167 -0.99 14.41 -6.83
C GLY A 167 -2.08 13.61 -6.12
N ASP A 168 -2.27 12.36 -6.57
CA ASP A 168 -3.36 11.49 -6.13
C ASP A 168 -2.88 10.05 -5.86
N ILE A 169 -3.37 9.46 -4.78
CA ILE A 169 -3.18 8.04 -4.45
C ILE A 169 -4.55 7.42 -4.26
N LEU A 170 -4.85 6.39 -5.03
CA LEU A 170 -6.05 5.57 -4.87
C LEU A 170 -5.65 4.25 -4.21
N THR A 171 -6.41 3.81 -3.22
CA THR A 171 -6.25 2.47 -2.64
C THR A 171 -7.58 1.73 -2.67
N GLY A 172 -7.51 0.41 -2.81
CA GLY A 172 -8.68 -0.47 -2.78
C GLY A 172 -8.35 -1.71 -1.96
N GLN A 173 -9.23 -2.11 -1.05
CA GLN A 173 -9.05 -3.31 -0.25
C GLN A 173 -10.38 -3.98 0.08
N TRP A 174 -10.39 -5.30 0.02
CA TRP A 174 -11.47 -6.11 0.61
C TRP A 174 -11.27 -6.26 2.12
N ILE A 175 -12.06 -5.52 2.90
CA ILE A 175 -12.02 -5.53 4.36
C ILE A 175 -13.30 -6.13 4.94
N SER A 176 -13.24 -6.64 6.17
CA SER A 176 -14.45 -7.11 6.86
C SER A 176 -15.40 -5.94 7.11
N THR A 177 -16.70 -6.23 7.14
CA THR A 177 -17.73 -5.23 7.44
C THR A 177 -17.45 -4.52 8.79
N ASP A 178 -16.98 -5.26 9.80
CA ASP A 178 -16.64 -4.67 11.10
C ASP A 178 -15.44 -3.73 11.02
N LYS A 179 -14.42 -4.07 10.22
CA LYS A 179 -13.27 -3.19 10.00
C LYS A 179 -13.69 -1.91 9.27
N ALA A 180 -14.61 -2.00 8.31
CA ALA A 180 -15.15 -0.81 7.64
C ALA A 180 -15.86 0.14 8.63
N LYS A 181 -16.66 -0.41 9.55
CA LYS A 181 -17.30 0.37 10.63
C LYS A 181 -16.29 1.00 11.58
N MET A 182 -15.18 0.32 11.87
CA MET A 182 -14.11 0.88 12.70
C MET A 182 -13.40 2.05 12.02
N LEU A 183 -13.28 2.03 10.69
CA LEU A 183 -12.65 3.10 9.91
C LEU A 183 -13.56 4.32 9.76
N VAL A 184 -14.87 4.12 9.58
CA VAL A 184 -15.85 5.19 9.42
C VAL A 184 -17.00 4.99 10.42
N PRO A 185 -16.77 5.26 11.72
CA PRO A 185 -17.76 4.98 12.76
C PRO A 185 -19.01 5.85 12.65
N THR A 186 -18.91 7.02 12.02
CA THR A 186 -20.03 7.95 11.83
C THR A 186 -21.10 7.44 10.86
N ALA A 187 -20.73 6.52 9.96
CA ALA A 187 -21.61 5.96 8.94
C ALA A 187 -21.80 4.44 9.13
N ALA A 188 -21.62 3.93 10.34
CA ALA A 188 -21.64 2.48 10.60
C ALA A 188 -22.96 1.80 10.17
N ASP A 189 -24.10 2.44 10.43
CA ASP A 189 -25.43 1.94 10.06
C ASP A 189 -25.64 1.96 8.54
N GLU A 190 -25.15 3.01 7.87
CA GLU A 190 -25.20 3.12 6.40
C GLU A 190 -24.35 2.01 5.76
N ILE A 191 -23.18 1.72 6.33
CA ILE A 191 -22.29 0.65 5.86
C ILE A 191 -23.00 -0.71 5.93
N GLU A 192 -23.82 -0.98 6.95
CA GLU A 192 -24.60 -2.22 7.01
C GLU A 192 -25.61 -2.32 5.86
N GLY A 193 -26.28 -1.20 5.57
CA GLY A 193 -27.31 -1.09 4.52
C GLY A 193 -26.79 -1.15 3.08
N ILE A 194 -25.49 -0.93 2.85
CA ILE A 194 -24.89 -1.05 1.51
C ILE A 194 -25.04 -2.49 1.01
N LEU A 195 -25.57 -2.65 -0.20
CA LEU A 195 -25.67 -3.96 -0.84
C LEU A 195 -24.29 -4.45 -1.29
N PRO A 196 -23.93 -5.73 -1.06
CA PRO A 196 -22.67 -6.29 -1.54
C PRO A 196 -22.55 -6.21 -3.06
N LEU A 197 -21.35 -5.86 -3.55
CA LEU A 197 -21.08 -5.75 -4.99
C LEU A 197 -21.20 -7.11 -5.67
N SER A 198 -22.03 -7.24 -6.70
CA SER A 198 -22.12 -8.48 -7.51
C SER A 198 -21.02 -8.54 -8.58
N HIS A 199 -20.69 -7.39 -9.16
CA HIS A 199 -19.67 -7.22 -10.18
C HIS A 199 -18.86 -5.95 -9.89
N THR A 200 -17.58 -5.96 -10.27
CA THR A 200 -16.73 -4.77 -10.21
C THR A 200 -15.91 -4.69 -11.49
N SER A 201 -15.86 -3.50 -12.10
CA SER A 201 -14.89 -3.17 -13.15
C SER A 201 -13.56 -2.69 -12.56
N ARG A 202 -13.55 -2.31 -11.28
CA ARG A 202 -12.40 -1.75 -10.57
C ARG A 202 -11.68 -2.82 -9.75
N TRP A 203 -10.36 -2.69 -9.63
CA TRP A 203 -9.45 -3.60 -8.92
C TRP A 203 -9.52 -5.06 -9.41
N PRO A 204 -9.34 -5.33 -10.72
CA PRO A 204 -9.56 -6.65 -11.31
C PRO A 204 -8.66 -7.74 -10.72
N PHE A 205 -7.51 -7.37 -10.16
CA PHE A 205 -6.50 -8.29 -9.61
C PHE A 205 -6.69 -8.63 -8.12
N GLN A 206 -7.77 -8.19 -7.46
CA GLN A 206 -8.03 -8.46 -6.02
C GLN A 206 -8.99 -9.63 -5.77
N GLY A 207 -9.28 -10.42 -6.80
CA GLY A 207 -10.23 -11.53 -6.73
C GLY A 207 -11.68 -11.12 -6.95
N THR A 208 -12.55 -12.11 -7.15
CA THR A 208 -13.93 -11.85 -7.57
C THR A 208 -14.82 -11.39 -6.42
N PRO A 209 -15.77 -10.47 -6.66
CA PRO A 209 -16.72 -10.03 -5.63
C PRO A 209 -17.50 -11.19 -5.01
N ALA A 210 -17.87 -12.19 -5.80
CA ALA A 210 -18.59 -13.37 -5.31
C ALA A 210 -17.83 -14.13 -4.20
N MET A 211 -16.50 -14.25 -4.32
CA MET A 211 -15.67 -14.90 -3.30
C MET A 211 -15.57 -14.04 -2.04
N ASN A 212 -15.34 -12.73 -2.21
CA ASN A 212 -15.17 -11.81 -1.09
C ASN A 212 -16.47 -11.57 -0.30
N ASN A 213 -17.61 -11.52 -0.99
CA ASN A 213 -18.92 -11.42 -0.35
C ASN A 213 -19.24 -12.65 0.50
N LYS A 214 -18.91 -13.86 0.02
CA LYS A 214 -19.02 -15.09 0.82
C LYS A 214 -18.16 -15.04 2.08
N ALA A 215 -17.03 -14.34 2.04
CA ALA A 215 -16.16 -14.12 3.19
C ALA A 215 -16.61 -12.95 4.09
N GLY A 216 -17.77 -12.34 3.85
CA GLY A 216 -18.29 -11.22 4.64
C GLY A 216 -17.48 -9.92 4.49
N LYS A 217 -16.71 -9.81 3.39
CA LYS A 217 -15.88 -8.65 3.09
C LYS A 217 -16.59 -7.68 2.16
N ARG A 218 -16.23 -6.41 2.26
CA ARG A 218 -16.69 -5.31 1.41
C ARG A 218 -15.49 -4.61 0.79
N MET A 219 -15.65 -4.11 -0.43
CA MET A 219 -14.62 -3.30 -1.07
C MET A 219 -14.61 -1.93 -0.40
N PHE A 220 -13.45 -1.53 0.10
CA PHE A 220 -13.21 -0.23 0.69
C PHE A 220 -12.16 0.50 -0.15
N GLU A 221 -12.54 1.64 -0.68
CA GLU A 221 -11.71 2.46 -1.56
C GLU A 221 -11.40 3.78 -0.86
N GLN A 222 -10.14 4.22 -0.95
CA GLN A 222 -9.73 5.52 -0.42
C GLN A 222 -9.08 6.32 -1.55
N TRP A 223 -9.35 7.62 -1.55
CA TRP A 223 -8.71 8.57 -2.43
C TRP A 223 -8.02 9.63 -1.58
N TRP A 224 -6.70 9.66 -1.71
CA TRP A 224 -5.83 10.64 -1.09
C TRP A 224 -5.45 11.66 -2.15
N ARG A 225 -5.84 12.91 -1.93
CA ARG A 225 -5.54 14.03 -2.81
C ARG A 225 -4.64 15.04 -2.09
N ARG A 226 -3.59 15.48 -2.77
CA ARG A 226 -2.74 16.55 -2.26
C ARG A 226 -3.38 17.91 -2.53
N THR A 227 -3.57 18.69 -1.47
CA THR A 227 -4.03 20.08 -1.54
C THR A 227 -3.11 20.98 -0.71
N THR A 228 -3.10 22.27 -1.01
CA THR A 228 -2.37 23.29 -0.25
C THR A 228 -3.37 24.22 0.40
N GLU A 229 -3.25 24.39 1.71
CA GLU A 229 -4.09 25.31 2.49
C GLU A 229 -3.22 26.30 3.26
N GLU A 230 -3.70 27.54 3.38
CA GLU A 230 -3.06 28.55 4.22
C GLU A 230 -3.46 28.31 5.69
N VAL A 231 -2.47 28.10 6.55
CA VAL A 231 -2.69 27.83 7.97
C VAL A 231 -2.32 29.06 8.79
N SER A 232 -3.22 29.46 9.70
CA SER A 232 -2.93 30.51 10.68
C SER A 232 -1.92 30.02 11.72
N MET A 233 -0.74 30.64 11.77
CA MET A 233 0.29 30.34 12.78
C MET A 233 -0.05 31.00 14.13
N VAL A 234 0.19 30.27 15.22
CA VAL A 234 -0.02 30.78 16.58
C VAL A 234 1.30 31.28 17.13
N GLN A 235 1.35 32.55 17.53
CA GLN A 235 2.53 33.11 18.19
C GLN A 235 2.57 32.68 19.66
N HIS A 236 3.69 32.11 20.08
CA HIS A 236 3.86 31.67 21.47
C HIS A 236 3.86 32.89 22.40
N ARG A 237 2.93 32.92 23.37
CA ARG A 237 2.65 34.12 24.20
C ARG A 237 3.82 34.56 25.08
N PHE A 238 4.68 33.63 25.51
CA PHE A 238 5.76 33.93 26.45
C PHE A 238 7.12 34.17 25.77
N THR A 239 7.37 33.55 24.62
CA THR A 239 8.67 33.66 23.93
C THR A 239 8.59 34.55 22.70
N GLY A 240 7.38 34.93 22.26
CA GLY A 240 7.16 35.76 21.07
C GLY A 240 7.55 35.07 19.76
N GLN A 241 8.07 33.84 19.79
CA GLN A 241 8.43 33.08 18.61
C GLN A 241 7.15 32.64 17.88
N LYS A 242 7.16 32.85 16.56
CA LYS A 242 6.13 32.32 15.67
C LYS A 242 6.45 30.83 15.48
N MET A 243 5.51 29.98 15.87
CA MET A 243 5.53 28.54 15.57
C MET A 243 4.64 28.26 14.38
#